data_AF-A0A5Q4VBJ4-F1
#
_entry.id   AF-A0A5Q4VBJ4-F1
#
_cell.length_a   1.000
_cell.length_b   1.000
_cell.length_c   1.000
_cell.angle_alpha   90.00
_cell.angle_beta   90.00
_cell.angle_gamma   90.00
#
_symmetry.space_group_name_H-M   'P 1'
#
loop_
_entity.id
_entity.type
_entity.pdbx_description
1 polymer ?
#
loop_
_entity_poly.entity_id
_entity_poly.type
_entity_poly.pdbx_seq_one_letter_code
_entity_poly.pdbx_strand_id
1 'polypeptide(L)'
;MESSPREKWSFLLVGSRGRVLRLHLGWGLAMAVGFVFFMLLMISGALYLFKWEWDFGDKYAFYGGLEQEIQALQRENKRLMARVASLEITLENPDTYFGEEDSWSKVWGVSEQGEVSIPEVIQPKKMPPELTGAPPVPEVDIAFPMVTLDSYRAGIRGETYGASFNIRNIRNDAVVSGYIVSVLIPKEPSFLYPASPAMEVQNGRPMDPKRGQFFSIRNFKDVRLRFGHLDPDLFQANRIFVFNEAGALMHVEDFEVVDNP
;
A
#
# COMPACT_ATOMS: atom_id res chain seq x y z
N MET A 1 26.19 -56.89 -40.20
CA MET A 1 25.31 -56.01 -39.40
C MET A 1 24.76 -56.85 -38.26
N GLU A 2 25.45 -56.82 -37.14
CA GLU A 2 25.12 -57.58 -35.92
C GLU A 2 23.97 -56.87 -35.20
N SER A 3 22.83 -57.53 -35.08
CA SER A 3 21.70 -57.02 -34.29
C SER A 3 22.03 -57.19 -32.81
N SER A 4 22.17 -56.08 -32.09
CA SER A 4 22.41 -56.09 -30.65
C SER A 4 21.27 -56.83 -29.91
N PRO A 5 21.59 -57.64 -28.88
CA PRO A 5 20.59 -58.34 -28.10
C PRO A 5 19.73 -57.31 -27.34
N ARG A 6 18.43 -57.28 -27.64
CA ARG A 6 17.46 -56.47 -26.88
C ARG A 6 17.31 -57.08 -25.49
N GLU A 7 18.02 -56.54 -24.51
CA GLU A 7 17.84 -56.87 -23.09
C GLU A 7 16.38 -56.62 -22.68
N LYS A 8 15.64 -57.70 -22.43
CA LYS A 8 14.26 -57.64 -21.96
C LYS A 8 14.26 -57.71 -20.44
N TRP A 9 14.08 -56.56 -19.81
CA TRP A 9 13.89 -56.46 -18.37
C TRP A 9 12.55 -57.11 -17.99
N SER A 10 12.59 -58.05 -17.06
CA SER A 10 11.37 -58.70 -16.52
C SER A 10 11.35 -58.53 -15.02
N PHE A 11 10.28 -57.91 -14.52
CA PHE A 11 10.06 -57.77 -13.08
C PHE A 11 9.24 -58.96 -12.61
N LEU A 12 9.78 -59.65 -11.60
CA LEU A 12 9.13 -60.74 -10.90
C LEU A 12 8.59 -60.20 -9.59
N LEU A 13 7.27 -60.04 -9.51
CA LEU A 13 6.61 -59.72 -8.26
C LEU A 13 6.17 -61.04 -7.60
N VAL A 14 6.82 -61.35 -6.49
CA VAL A 14 6.49 -62.51 -5.64
C VAL A 14 5.56 -62.02 -4.55
N GLY A 15 4.28 -62.39 -4.64
CA GLY A 15 3.31 -62.10 -3.58
C GLY A 15 3.50 -63.02 -2.38
N SER A 16 3.03 -62.61 -1.20
CA SER A 16 3.12 -63.36 0.07
C SER A 16 2.49 -64.76 0.07
N ARG A 17 1.73 -65.11 -0.98
CA ARG A 17 1.14 -66.44 -1.19
C ARG A 17 1.88 -67.30 -2.22
N GLY A 18 3.12 -66.94 -2.59
CA GLY A 18 3.92 -67.68 -3.57
C GLY A 18 3.43 -67.59 -5.02
N ARG A 19 2.41 -66.75 -5.29
CA ARG A 19 2.01 -66.45 -6.67
C ARG A 19 3.03 -65.50 -7.29
N VAL A 20 3.60 -65.94 -8.39
CA VAL A 20 4.59 -65.19 -9.14
C VAL A 20 3.89 -64.54 -10.33
N LEU A 21 3.70 -63.22 -10.30
CA LEU A 21 3.27 -62.48 -11.49
C LEU A 21 4.51 -62.05 -12.27
N ARG A 22 4.61 -62.53 -13.50
CA ARG A 22 5.57 -62.02 -14.48
C ARG A 22 4.90 -60.90 -15.27
N LEU A 23 5.30 -59.67 -15.00
CA LEU A 23 4.89 -58.52 -15.80
C LEU A 23 5.97 -58.29 -16.85
N HIS A 24 5.63 -58.54 -18.11
CA HIS A 24 6.45 -58.11 -19.22
C HIS A 24 6.21 -56.61 -19.44
N LEU A 25 7.12 -55.79 -18.90
CA LEU A 25 7.18 -54.36 -19.25
C LEU A 25 7.66 -54.23 -20.69
N GLY A 26 6.73 -54.40 -21.63
CA GLY A 26 6.96 -54.04 -23.01
C GLY A 26 7.11 -52.52 -23.14
N TRP A 27 7.77 -52.10 -24.21
CA TRP A 27 7.92 -50.68 -24.57
C TRP A 27 6.58 -49.93 -24.61
N GLY A 28 5.48 -50.65 -24.89
CA GLY A 28 4.11 -50.11 -24.83
C GLY A 28 3.69 -49.59 -23.45
N LEU A 29 4.12 -50.21 -22.34
CA LEU A 29 3.80 -49.69 -21.01
C LEU A 29 4.55 -48.39 -20.72
N ALA A 30 5.83 -48.30 -21.10
CA ALA A 30 6.61 -47.08 -20.95
C ALA A 30 5.99 -45.91 -21.73
N MET A 31 5.52 -46.17 -22.96
CA MET A 31 4.80 -45.18 -23.76
C MET A 31 3.49 -44.76 -23.11
N ALA A 32 2.71 -45.69 -22.56
CA ALA A 32 1.46 -45.38 -21.88
C ALA A 32 1.68 -44.49 -20.63
N VAL A 33 2.68 -44.82 -19.80
CA VAL A 33 3.03 -44.01 -18.62
C VAL A 33 3.53 -42.62 -19.02
N GLY A 34 4.39 -42.54 -20.04
CA GLY A 34 4.87 -41.27 -20.57
C GLY A 34 3.75 -40.38 -21.10
N PHE A 35 2.78 -40.96 -21.79
CA PHE A 35 1.61 -40.23 -22.31
C PHE A 35 0.74 -39.65 -21.19
N VAL A 36 0.47 -40.43 -20.13
CA VAL A 36 -0.29 -39.95 -18.97
C VAL A 36 0.43 -38.80 -18.27
N PHE A 37 1.75 -38.91 -18.10
CA PHE A 37 2.55 -37.84 -17.51
C PHE A 37 2.53 -36.55 -18.34
N PHE A 38 2.63 -36.67 -19.67
CA PHE A 38 2.54 -35.53 -20.57
C PHE A 38 1.16 -34.85 -20.52
N MET A 39 0.08 -35.63 -20.45
CA MET A 39 -1.28 -35.10 -20.27
C MET A 39 -1.43 -34.31 -18.97
N LEU A 40 -0.85 -34.80 -17.86
CA LEU A 40 -0.88 -34.08 -16.58
C LEU A 40 -0.14 -32.74 -16.64
N LEU A 41 1.00 -32.68 -17.33
CA LEU A 41 1.75 -31.43 -17.54
C LEU A 41 0.93 -30.43 -18.38
N MET A 42 0.27 -30.89 -19.44
CA MET A 42 -0.59 -30.04 -20.27
C MET A 42 -1.77 -29.46 -19.47
N ILE A 43 -2.42 -30.29 -18.65
CA ILE A 43 -3.53 -29.85 -17.77
C ILE A 43 -3.02 -28.83 -16.74
N SER A 44 -1.87 -29.10 -16.12
CA SER A 44 -1.26 -28.16 -15.16
C SER A 44 -0.91 -26.82 -15.81
N GLY A 45 -0.37 -26.84 -17.03
CA GLY A 45 -0.05 -25.63 -17.80
C GLY A 45 -1.31 -24.83 -18.15
N ALA A 46 -2.37 -25.51 -18.59
CA ALA A 46 -3.65 -24.87 -18.89
C ALA A 46 -4.28 -24.22 -17.65
N LEU A 47 -4.25 -24.89 -16.49
CA LEU A 47 -4.73 -24.32 -15.23
C LEU A 47 -3.91 -23.11 -14.77
N TYR A 48 -2.59 -23.14 -15.00
CA TYR A 48 -1.72 -22.02 -14.68
C TYR A 48 -2.04 -20.79 -15.55
N LEU A 49 -2.24 -20.98 -16.86
CA LEU A 49 -2.65 -19.92 -17.77
C LEU A 49 -4.05 -19.38 -17.44
N PHE A 50 -5.00 -20.26 -17.12
CA PHE A 50 -6.36 -19.82 -16.75
C PHE A 50 -6.36 -19.00 -15.46
N LYS A 51 -5.58 -19.41 -14.45
CA LYS A 51 -5.41 -18.63 -13.21
C LYS A 51 -4.71 -17.29 -13.47
N TRP A 52 -3.74 -17.27 -14.39
CA TRP A 52 -3.07 -16.04 -14.80
C TRP A 52 -4.06 -15.06 -15.43
N GLU A 53 -4.95 -15.50 -16.31
CA GLU A 53 -5.87 -14.61 -17.02
C GLU A 53 -6.87 -13.89 -16.09
N TRP A 54 -7.30 -14.55 -15.02
CA TRP A 54 -8.19 -13.94 -14.02
C TRP A 54 -7.48 -12.87 -13.18
N ASP A 55 -6.18 -13.02 -12.90
CA ASP A 55 -5.42 -12.09 -12.07
C ASP A 55 -4.97 -10.81 -12.82
N PHE A 56 -5.15 -10.79 -14.15
CA PHE A 56 -4.83 -9.65 -15.01
C PHE A 56 -6.05 -8.75 -15.29
N GLY A 57 -7.27 -9.29 -15.31
CA GLY A 57 -8.48 -8.52 -15.56
C GLY A 57 -8.66 -7.33 -14.60
N ASP A 58 -8.44 -7.56 -13.31
CA ASP A 58 -8.56 -6.51 -12.29
C ASP A 58 -7.46 -5.44 -12.39
N LYS A 59 -6.27 -5.81 -12.91
CA LYS A 59 -5.16 -4.87 -13.07
C LYS A 59 -5.39 -3.94 -14.26
N TYR A 60 -5.96 -4.41 -15.37
CA TYR A 60 -6.23 -3.56 -16.54
C TYR A 60 -7.31 -2.50 -16.27
N ALA A 61 -8.33 -2.82 -15.48
CA ALA A 61 -9.34 -1.84 -15.05
C ALA A 61 -8.71 -0.69 -14.22
N PHE A 62 -7.70 -1.01 -13.40
CA PHE A 62 -6.96 -0.02 -12.62
C PHE A 62 -6.09 0.89 -13.50
N TYR A 63 -5.39 0.35 -14.51
CA TYR A 63 -4.58 1.17 -15.43
C TYR A 63 -5.43 2.09 -16.32
N GLY A 64 -6.61 1.63 -16.76
CA GLY A 64 -7.52 2.45 -17.55
C GLY A 64 -8.02 3.69 -16.81
N GLY A 65 -8.30 3.57 -15.51
CA GLY A 65 -8.68 4.71 -14.66
C GLY A 65 -7.54 5.73 -14.50
N LEU A 66 -6.31 5.24 -14.36
CA LEU A 66 -5.12 6.08 -14.19
C LEU A 66 -4.81 6.93 -15.43
N GLU A 67 -4.93 6.37 -16.64
CA GLU A 67 -4.76 7.14 -17.87
C GLU A 67 -5.80 8.27 -17.99
N GLN A 68 -7.03 8.00 -17.58
CA GLN A 68 -8.11 8.98 -17.61
C GLN A 68 -7.86 10.13 -16.61
N GLU A 69 -7.29 9.82 -15.45
CA GLU A 69 -6.90 10.81 -14.43
C GLU A 69 -5.72 11.68 -14.91
N ILE A 70 -4.71 11.08 -15.55
CA ILE A 70 -3.60 11.83 -16.16
C ILE A 70 -4.12 12.80 -17.24
N GLN A 71 -5.05 12.36 -18.07
CA GLN A 71 -5.65 13.22 -19.10
C GLN A 71 -6.54 14.33 -18.51
N ALA A 72 -7.18 14.10 -17.37
CA ALA A 72 -7.94 15.13 -16.66
C ALA A 72 -6.99 16.20 -16.10
N LEU A 73 -5.93 15.79 -15.40
CA LEU A 73 -4.92 16.69 -14.85
C LEU A 73 -4.21 17.51 -15.92
N GLN A 74 -3.88 16.92 -17.07
CA GLN A 74 -3.29 17.66 -18.18
C GLN A 74 -4.23 18.74 -18.75
N ARG A 75 -5.55 18.49 -18.78
CA ARG A 75 -6.53 19.49 -19.22
C ARG A 75 -6.65 20.64 -18.23
N GLU A 76 -6.61 20.35 -16.93
CA GLU A 76 -6.61 21.37 -15.89
C GLU A 76 -5.35 22.23 -15.93
N ASN A 77 -4.18 21.61 -16.09
CA ASN A 77 -2.92 22.34 -16.21
C ASN A 77 -2.93 23.27 -17.43
N LYS A 78 -3.40 22.80 -18.59
CA LYS A 78 -3.57 23.67 -19.79
C LYS A 78 -4.51 24.84 -19.54
N ARG A 79 -5.59 24.64 -18.77
CA ARG A 79 -6.53 25.71 -18.41
C ARG A 79 -5.90 26.74 -17.48
N LEU A 80 -5.09 26.31 -16.52
CA LEU A 80 -4.36 27.20 -15.61
C LEU A 80 -3.28 27.99 -16.35
N MET A 81 -2.51 27.35 -17.22
CA MET A 81 -1.55 28.01 -18.11
C MET A 81 -2.20 29.10 -18.97
N ALA A 82 -3.37 28.82 -19.56
CA ALA A 82 -4.09 29.83 -20.33
C ALA A 82 -4.53 31.03 -19.48
N ARG A 83 -4.93 30.80 -18.22
CA ARG A 83 -5.26 31.88 -17.28
C ARG A 83 -4.04 32.72 -16.92
N VAL A 84 -2.91 32.07 -16.64
CA VAL A 84 -1.65 32.77 -16.34
C VAL A 84 -1.21 33.62 -17.53
N ALA A 85 -1.21 33.06 -18.75
CA ALA A 85 -0.88 33.83 -19.96
C ALA A 85 -1.81 35.03 -20.18
N SER A 86 -3.12 34.90 -19.88
CA SER A 86 -4.05 36.04 -19.97
C SER A 86 -3.79 37.13 -18.92
N LEU A 87 -3.32 36.75 -17.72
CA LEU A 87 -2.94 37.70 -16.68
C LEU A 87 -1.60 38.38 -17.01
N GLU A 88 -0.64 37.66 -17.59
CA GLU A 88 0.64 38.21 -18.03
C GLU A 88 0.46 39.28 -19.11
N ILE A 89 -0.42 39.05 -20.10
CA ILE A 89 -0.79 40.07 -21.11
C ILE A 89 -1.46 41.29 -20.46
N THR A 90 -2.22 41.09 -19.38
CA THR A 90 -2.86 42.19 -18.64
C THR A 90 -1.84 43.02 -17.85
N LEU A 91 -0.76 42.40 -17.38
CA LEU A 91 0.34 43.05 -16.66
C LEU A 91 1.32 43.78 -17.60
N GLU A 92 1.48 43.34 -18.85
CA GLU A 92 2.38 43.97 -19.83
C GLU A 92 1.79 45.24 -20.46
N ASN A 93 0.53 45.59 -20.16
CA ASN A 93 -0.10 46.82 -20.62
C ASN A 93 -0.61 47.69 -19.43
N PRO A 94 0.29 48.39 -18.70
CA PRO A 94 -0.04 49.10 -17.47
C PRO A 94 -0.79 50.43 -17.65
N ASP A 95 -1.18 50.81 -18.86
CA ASP A 95 -1.88 52.07 -19.11
C ASP A 95 -3.41 51.91 -19.03
N THR A 96 -3.94 51.38 -17.93
CA THR A 96 -5.33 51.67 -17.52
C THR A 96 -5.47 51.59 -15.99
N TYR A 97 -5.86 52.72 -15.42
CA TYR A 97 -5.86 53.08 -13.99
C TYR A 97 -7.14 52.67 -13.23
N PHE A 98 -7.01 52.72 -11.89
CA PHE A 98 -8.01 52.66 -10.79
C PHE A 98 -8.40 51.25 -10.30
N GLY A 99 -8.34 50.90 -9.00
CA GLY A 99 -8.06 51.63 -7.77
C GLY A 99 -8.86 50.98 -6.63
N GLU A 100 -8.19 50.56 -5.55
CA GLU A 100 -8.68 50.50 -4.15
C GLU A 100 -7.69 49.68 -3.31
N GLU A 101 -6.91 50.40 -2.51
CA GLU A 101 -6.27 49.90 -1.29
C GLU A 101 -7.35 49.64 -0.24
N ASP A 102 -7.33 48.52 0.47
CA ASP A 102 -7.22 48.57 1.93
C ASP A 102 -7.04 47.21 2.62
N SER A 103 -6.17 47.25 3.65
CA SER A 103 -6.31 46.56 4.95
C SER A 103 -6.19 45.03 5.02
N TRP A 104 -4.97 44.52 5.28
CA TRP A 104 -4.74 43.25 6.02
C TRP A 104 -3.45 43.22 6.86
N SER A 105 -3.16 44.25 7.68
CA SER A 105 -2.03 44.24 8.62
C SER A 105 -2.45 44.52 10.08
N LYS A 106 -3.01 43.49 10.72
CA LYS A 106 -3.10 43.33 12.20
C LYS A 106 -3.60 41.89 12.42
N VAL A 107 -2.85 40.99 13.03
CA VAL A 107 -2.67 40.80 14.47
C VAL A 107 -1.85 39.53 14.59
N TRP A 108 -0.69 39.49 15.25
CA TRP A 108 -0.24 38.35 16.08
C TRP A 108 0.94 38.81 16.94
N GLY A 109 0.79 38.67 18.25
CA GLY A 109 1.83 38.83 19.27
C GLY A 109 1.53 37.89 20.43
N VAL A 110 2.55 37.67 21.28
CA VAL A 110 2.68 36.73 22.43
C VAL A 110 3.32 35.39 22.00
N SER A 111 4.59 35.05 22.26
CA SER A 111 5.48 35.02 23.44
C SER A 111 5.26 33.83 24.39
N GLU A 112 6.23 32.91 24.50
CA GLU A 112 6.81 32.45 25.78
C GLU A 112 8.07 31.55 25.62
N GLN A 113 8.99 31.72 26.58
CA GLN A 113 10.32 31.09 26.78
C GLN A 113 10.20 29.77 27.58
N GLY A 114 10.98 28.71 27.27
CA GLY A 114 12.18 28.25 28.03
C GLY A 114 11.81 27.20 29.11
N GLU A 115 12.57 26.16 29.50
CA GLU A 115 13.88 25.56 29.18
C GLU A 115 14.01 24.23 30.01
N VAL A 116 14.67 23.18 29.46
CA VAL A 116 15.74 22.31 30.09
C VAL A 116 15.31 21.27 31.18
N SER A 117 15.77 19.99 31.36
CA SER A 117 16.87 19.10 30.84
C SER A 117 16.76 17.60 31.29
N ILE A 118 17.07 16.62 30.39
CA ILE A 118 18.10 15.50 30.40
C ILE A 118 18.09 14.37 31.52
N PRO A 119 18.53 13.07 31.34
CA PRO A 119 18.76 12.13 30.19
C PRO A 119 18.24 10.63 30.35
N GLU A 120 18.36 9.83 29.26
CA GLU A 120 18.91 8.42 29.17
C GLU A 120 18.03 7.15 28.79
N VAL A 121 18.15 6.73 27.50
CA VAL A 121 18.41 5.37 26.88
C VAL A 121 17.30 4.25 26.70
N ILE A 122 17.26 3.62 25.48
CA ILE A 122 16.83 2.24 25.00
C ILE A 122 15.51 2.02 24.17
N GLN A 123 15.67 1.37 22.96
CA GLN A 123 14.73 0.64 22.04
C GLN A 123 13.68 1.42 21.19
N PRO A 124 13.35 1.02 19.92
CA PRO A 124 12.29 1.68 19.13
C PRO A 124 10.95 1.34 19.77
N LYS A 125 10.41 2.36 20.43
CA LYS A 125 9.35 2.30 21.42
C LYS A 125 8.10 2.87 20.75
N LYS A 126 6.93 2.26 20.99
CA LYS A 126 5.65 2.96 20.77
C LYS A 126 5.77 4.34 21.43
N MET A 127 5.72 5.42 20.65
CA MET A 127 5.83 6.76 21.21
C MET A 127 4.68 6.98 22.20
N PRO A 128 4.96 7.33 23.47
CA PRO A 128 3.96 7.88 24.37
C PRO A 128 3.48 9.25 23.83
N PRO A 129 2.24 9.65 24.12
CA PRO A 129 1.65 10.86 23.58
C PRO A 129 2.11 12.07 24.38
N GLU A 130 3.39 12.45 24.30
CA GLU A 130 3.80 13.75 24.81
C GLU A 130 5.14 14.18 24.22
N LEU A 131 5.21 15.46 23.83
CA LEU A 131 6.31 16.17 23.15
C LEU A 131 6.25 16.13 21.62
N THR A 132 5.21 16.77 21.08
CA THR A 132 5.36 17.55 19.85
C THR A 132 4.56 18.83 20.06
N GLY A 133 5.20 20.00 19.89
CA GLY A 133 4.56 21.33 19.96
C GLY A 133 3.60 21.60 18.80
N ALA A 134 2.80 20.59 18.43
CA ALA A 134 1.63 20.75 17.60
C ALA A 134 0.45 21.23 18.48
N PRO A 135 -0.46 22.04 17.95
CA PRO A 135 -1.67 22.43 18.68
C PRO A 135 -2.37 21.18 19.22
N PRO A 136 -2.88 21.21 20.47
CA PRO A 136 -3.45 20.05 21.13
C PRO A 136 -4.51 19.45 20.21
N VAL A 137 -4.20 18.25 19.73
CA VAL A 137 -5.19 17.41 19.06
C VAL A 137 -6.31 17.25 20.09
N PRO A 138 -7.56 17.71 19.82
CA PRO A 138 -8.66 17.35 20.69
C PRO A 138 -8.69 15.82 20.73
N GLU A 139 -8.45 15.27 21.91
CA GLU A 139 -8.60 13.86 22.24
C GLU A 139 -10.06 13.54 21.93
N VAL A 140 -10.30 13.07 20.70
CA VAL A 140 -11.60 12.53 20.33
C VAL A 140 -11.70 11.26 21.14
N ASP A 141 -12.63 11.25 22.09
CA ASP A 141 -12.98 10.10 22.92
C ASP A 141 -13.42 8.94 21.99
N ILE A 142 -12.44 8.13 21.56
CA ILE A 142 -12.69 6.95 20.72
C ILE A 142 -13.32 5.92 21.67
N ALA A 143 -14.64 5.91 21.74
CA ALA A 143 -15.43 5.03 22.59
C ALA A 143 -15.27 3.55 22.18
N PHE A 144 -14.10 2.96 22.47
CA PHE A 144 -13.62 1.62 22.15
C PHE A 144 -13.03 1.47 20.73
N PRO A 145 -11.71 1.18 20.60
CA PRO A 145 -11.14 0.83 19.31
C PRO A 145 -11.76 -0.47 18.80
N MET A 146 -12.25 -0.45 17.55
CA MET A 146 -12.77 -1.66 16.89
C MET A 146 -11.67 -2.47 16.22
N VAL A 147 -10.55 -1.82 15.90
CA VAL A 147 -9.46 -2.39 15.11
C VAL A 147 -8.10 -2.10 15.74
N THR A 148 -7.15 -3.02 15.57
CA THR A 148 -5.73 -2.80 15.87
C THR A 148 -4.86 -3.00 14.63
N LEU A 149 -3.65 -2.42 14.66
CA LEU A 149 -2.62 -2.62 13.65
C LEU A 149 -1.49 -3.47 14.26
N ASP A 150 -1.20 -4.61 13.63
CA ASP A 150 -0.17 -5.55 14.05
C ASP A 150 0.88 -5.74 12.94
N SER A 151 2.06 -6.27 13.32
CA SER A 151 3.08 -6.74 12.36
C SER A 151 3.53 -5.67 11.36
N TYR A 152 3.64 -4.42 11.82
CA TYR A 152 4.13 -3.32 10.99
C TYR A 152 5.54 -3.62 10.47
N ARG A 153 5.71 -3.47 9.16
CA ARG A 153 6.96 -3.62 8.43
C ARG A 153 7.03 -2.51 7.40
N ALA A 154 8.06 -1.69 7.52
CA ALA A 154 8.40 -0.68 6.53
C ALA A 154 9.76 -1.01 5.92
N GLY A 155 9.97 -0.52 4.71
CA GLY A 155 11.26 -0.61 4.03
C GLY A 155 11.23 0.11 2.70
N ILE A 156 12.43 0.35 2.18
CA ILE A 156 12.63 1.02 0.92
C ILE A 156 12.95 -0.03 -0.14
N ARG A 157 12.38 0.13 -1.34
CA ARG A 157 12.76 -0.67 -2.50
C ARG A 157 12.94 0.24 -3.71
N GLY A 158 14.20 0.57 -4.01
CA GLY A 158 14.52 1.59 -5.01
C GLY A 158 14.08 2.97 -4.49
N GLU A 159 13.26 3.68 -5.27
CA GLU A 159 12.73 5.00 -4.90
C GLU A 159 11.33 4.93 -4.27
N THR A 160 10.88 3.72 -3.90
CA THR A 160 9.54 3.51 -3.33
C THR A 160 9.66 3.14 -1.86
N TYR A 161 9.06 3.95 -0.99
CA TYR A 161 8.83 3.58 0.40
C TYR A 161 7.57 2.72 0.50
N GLY A 162 7.70 1.53 1.09
CA GLY A 162 6.62 0.59 1.29
C GLY A 162 6.36 0.35 2.76
N ALA A 163 5.09 0.38 3.15
CA ALA A 163 4.63 -0.01 4.47
C ALA A 163 3.64 -1.17 4.37
N SER A 164 3.74 -2.14 5.26
CA SER A 164 2.83 -3.28 5.36
C SER A 164 2.50 -3.59 6.80
N PHE A 165 1.25 -3.96 7.08
CA PHE A 165 0.77 -4.30 8.41
C PHE A 165 -0.50 -5.13 8.31
N ASN A 166 -0.83 -5.83 9.39
CA ASN A 166 -2.08 -6.54 9.52
C ASN A 166 -3.07 -5.67 10.28
N ILE A 167 -4.19 -5.32 9.66
CA ILE A 167 -5.33 -4.75 10.38
C ILE A 167 -6.16 -5.90 10.97
N ARG A 168 -6.48 -5.85 12.27
CA ARG A 168 -7.22 -6.89 12.99
C ARG A 168 -8.47 -6.31 13.64
N ASN A 169 -9.59 -7.03 13.56
CA ASN A 169 -10.81 -6.74 14.30
C ASN A 169 -10.72 -7.30 15.72
N ILE A 170 -10.89 -6.44 16.73
CA ILE A 170 -10.76 -6.82 18.15
C ILE A 170 -12.01 -7.54 18.65
N ARG A 171 -13.20 -7.14 18.17
CA ARG A 171 -14.49 -7.63 18.70
C ARG A 171 -14.91 -8.97 18.11
N ASN A 172 -14.47 -9.25 16.88
CA ASN A 172 -14.68 -10.52 16.17
C ASN A 172 -16.16 -11.01 16.09
N ASP A 173 -17.10 -10.12 16.36
CA ASP A 173 -18.54 -10.35 16.42
C ASP A 173 -19.24 -9.94 15.11
N ALA A 174 -18.77 -8.87 14.48
CA ALA A 174 -19.27 -8.34 13.23
C ALA A 174 -18.14 -8.10 12.21
N VAL A 175 -18.51 -7.99 10.93
CA VAL A 175 -17.60 -7.52 9.89
C VAL A 175 -17.39 -6.01 10.09
N VAL A 176 -16.13 -5.57 10.10
CA VAL A 176 -15.75 -4.16 10.19
C VAL A 176 -15.19 -3.72 8.84
N SER A 177 -15.68 -2.60 8.34
CA SER A 177 -15.28 -2.02 7.06
C SER A 177 -15.04 -0.52 7.16
N GLY A 178 -14.26 -0.02 6.22
CA GLY A 178 -13.89 1.39 6.19
C GLY A 178 -12.70 1.66 5.29
N TYR A 179 -11.95 2.71 5.63
CA TYR A 179 -10.86 3.23 4.81
C TYR A 179 -9.60 3.41 5.63
N ILE A 180 -8.45 3.13 5.01
CA ILE A 180 -7.14 3.31 5.61
C ILE A 180 -6.38 4.36 4.81
N VAL A 181 -5.75 5.29 5.50
CA VAL A 181 -4.87 6.30 4.93
C VAL A 181 -3.58 6.33 5.72
N SER A 182 -2.45 6.38 5.03
CA SER A 182 -1.15 6.54 5.66
C SER A 182 -0.54 7.86 5.24
N VAL A 183 -0.04 8.62 6.19
CA VAL A 183 0.53 9.95 6.00
C VAL A 183 1.95 9.94 6.54
N LEU A 184 2.89 10.37 5.73
CA LEU A 184 4.27 10.57 6.16
C LEU A 184 4.42 11.95 6.79
N ILE A 185 4.93 11.97 8.01
CA ILE A 185 5.20 13.16 8.80
C ILE A 185 6.66 13.56 8.58
N PRO A 186 6.92 14.75 8.03
CA PRO A 186 8.29 15.21 7.80
C PRO A 186 8.99 15.53 9.12
N LYS A 187 10.32 15.34 9.18
CA LYS A 187 11.14 15.70 10.35
C LYS A 187 11.17 17.21 10.56
N GLU A 188 11.21 17.96 9.47
CA GLU A 188 11.15 19.41 9.47
C GLU A 188 9.73 19.87 9.15
N PRO A 189 9.24 20.95 9.78
CA PRO A 189 7.92 21.48 9.50
C PRO A 189 7.83 21.89 8.04
N SER A 190 7.13 21.09 7.25
CA SER A 190 6.92 21.29 5.83
C SER A 190 5.43 21.30 5.52
N PHE A 191 5.06 21.88 4.39
CA PHE A 191 3.68 21.85 3.89
C PHE A 191 3.37 20.56 3.11
N LEU A 192 4.38 19.72 2.87
CA LEU A 192 4.26 18.50 2.08
C LEU A 192 4.12 17.30 3.01
N TYR A 193 2.89 16.81 3.10
CA TYR A 193 2.55 15.56 3.79
C TYR A 193 2.14 14.52 2.73
N PRO A 194 3.07 13.68 2.26
CA PRO A 194 2.72 12.62 1.33
C PRO A 194 1.73 11.66 1.97
N ALA A 195 0.66 11.35 1.25
CA ALA A 195 -0.34 10.37 1.66
C ALA A 195 -0.39 9.19 0.70
N SER A 196 -0.73 8.02 1.23
CA SER A 196 -1.02 6.80 0.47
C SER A 196 -2.36 6.22 0.93
N PRO A 197 -3.36 6.09 0.02
CA PRO A 197 -3.39 6.59 -1.36
C PRO A 197 -3.20 8.12 -1.48
N ALA A 198 -2.83 8.60 -2.67
CA ALA A 198 -2.56 10.02 -2.91
C ALA A 198 -3.80 10.88 -2.67
N MET A 199 -3.70 11.82 -1.72
CA MET A 199 -4.77 12.75 -1.37
C MET A 199 -4.22 14.00 -0.69
N GLU A 200 -5.05 15.02 -0.58
CA GLU A 200 -4.73 16.23 0.17
C GLU A 200 -4.72 15.96 1.67
N VAL A 201 -3.68 16.49 2.31
CA VAL A 201 -3.49 16.41 3.75
C VAL A 201 -3.35 17.83 4.28
N GLN A 202 -4.15 18.16 5.28
CA GLN A 202 -4.08 19.43 5.98
C GLN A 202 -3.67 19.18 7.43
N ASN A 203 -2.59 19.83 7.88
CA ASN A 203 -2.06 19.68 9.24
C ASN A 203 -1.82 18.21 9.62
N GLY A 204 -1.26 17.42 8.70
CA GLY A 204 -1.00 16.00 8.91
C GLY A 204 -2.25 15.10 8.97
N ARG A 205 -3.44 15.59 8.60
CA ARG A 205 -4.68 14.82 8.54
C ARG A 205 -5.25 14.75 7.12
N PRO A 206 -5.77 13.58 6.68
CA PRO A 206 -6.39 13.46 5.38
C PRO A 206 -7.70 14.25 5.31
N MET A 207 -7.86 15.03 4.24
CA MET A 207 -9.06 15.85 4.01
C MET A 207 -10.27 15.03 3.58
N ASP A 208 -10.04 13.93 2.85
CA ASP A 208 -11.09 13.05 2.36
C ASP A 208 -10.79 11.58 2.73
N PRO A 209 -11.21 11.13 3.93
CA PRO A 209 -11.01 9.76 4.39
C PRO A 209 -11.52 8.69 3.42
N LYS A 210 -12.57 8.97 2.64
CA LYS A 210 -13.20 7.97 1.75
C LYS A 210 -12.38 7.69 0.49
N ARG A 211 -11.37 8.52 0.20
CA ARG A 211 -10.36 8.24 -0.84
C ARG A 211 -9.25 7.31 -0.37
N GLY A 212 -9.29 6.88 0.90
CA GLY A 212 -8.36 5.90 1.44
C GLY A 212 -8.52 4.51 0.81
N GLN A 213 -7.61 3.61 1.16
CA GLN A 213 -7.71 2.22 0.75
C GLN A 213 -8.86 1.54 1.50
N PHE A 214 -9.87 1.08 0.76
CA PHE A 214 -11.00 0.37 1.34
C PHE A 214 -10.58 -0.98 1.96
N PHE A 215 -11.13 -1.29 3.13
CA PHE A 215 -11.01 -2.60 3.76
C PHE A 215 -12.36 -3.09 4.29
N SER A 216 -12.48 -4.41 4.35
CA SER A 216 -13.58 -5.11 5.03
C SER A 216 -12.99 -6.39 5.61
N ILE A 217 -13.11 -6.57 6.92
CA ILE A 217 -12.49 -7.66 7.66
C ILE A 217 -13.46 -8.27 8.66
N ARG A 218 -13.44 -9.61 8.75
CA ARG A 218 -14.01 -10.34 9.89
C ARG A 218 -12.95 -10.52 10.98
N ASN A 219 -11.77 -11.01 10.59
CA ASN A 219 -10.66 -11.32 11.49
C ASN A 219 -9.49 -10.34 11.27
N PHE A 220 -8.72 -10.52 10.20
CA PHE A 220 -7.59 -9.68 9.85
C PHE A 220 -7.36 -9.61 8.34
N LYS A 221 -6.61 -8.60 7.87
CA LYS A 221 -6.17 -8.46 6.47
C LYS A 221 -4.77 -7.82 6.42
N ASP A 222 -3.92 -8.34 5.53
CA ASP A 222 -2.63 -7.70 5.20
C ASP A 222 -2.90 -6.47 4.31
N VAL A 223 -2.41 -5.32 4.74
CA VAL A 223 -2.56 -4.03 4.06
C VAL A 223 -1.17 -3.58 3.63
N ARG A 224 -1.07 -3.12 2.38
CA ARG A 224 0.18 -2.67 1.79
C ARG A 224 -0.02 -1.31 1.18
N LEU A 225 0.80 -0.37 1.63
CA LEU A 225 0.79 1.02 1.21
C LEU A 225 2.13 1.34 0.57
N ARG A 226 2.10 2.23 -0.41
CA ARG A 226 3.28 2.60 -1.20
C ARG A 226 3.30 4.10 -1.42
N PHE A 227 4.48 4.65 -1.31
CA PHE A 227 4.77 6.04 -1.61
C PHE A 227 5.89 6.06 -2.64
N GLY A 228 5.65 6.71 -3.78
CA GLY A 228 6.63 6.77 -4.87
C GLY A 228 7.50 8.02 -4.77
N HIS A 229 8.78 7.88 -5.14
CA HIS A 229 9.75 8.96 -5.30
C HIS A 229 9.90 9.82 -4.04
N LEU A 230 10.13 9.18 -2.89
CA LEU A 230 10.36 9.87 -1.62
C LEU A 230 11.71 9.49 -1.03
N ASP A 231 12.36 10.49 -0.43
CA ASP A 231 13.52 10.30 0.43
C ASP A 231 13.05 10.05 1.87
N PRO A 232 13.20 8.83 2.41
CA PRO A 232 12.72 8.47 3.75
C PRO A 232 13.44 9.21 4.86
N ASP A 233 14.66 9.71 4.62
CA ASP A 233 15.41 10.46 5.62
C ASP A 233 14.74 11.79 5.97
N LEU A 234 13.85 12.29 5.11
CA LEU A 234 13.06 13.49 5.34
C LEU A 234 11.87 13.27 6.28
N PHE A 235 11.52 12.02 6.57
CA PHE A 235 10.31 11.68 7.33
C PHE A 235 10.65 11.09 8.70
N GLN A 236 9.92 11.53 9.72
CA GLN A 236 10.08 11.06 11.09
C GLN A 236 9.21 9.83 11.34
N ALA A 237 7.94 9.93 10.93
CA ALA A 237 6.93 8.96 11.26
C ALA A 237 5.98 8.72 10.10
N ASN A 238 5.46 7.50 10.04
CA ASN A 238 4.35 7.11 9.21
C ASN A 238 3.11 6.96 10.08
N ARG A 239 2.20 7.92 9.98
CA ARG A 239 0.94 7.95 10.71
C ARG A 239 -0.16 7.27 9.92
N ILE A 240 -0.73 6.21 10.49
CA ILE A 240 -1.81 5.45 9.86
C ILE A 240 -3.12 5.85 10.50
N PHE A 241 -4.05 6.33 9.68
CA PHE A 241 -5.42 6.63 10.04
C PHE A 241 -6.34 5.52 9.54
N VAL A 242 -7.24 5.06 10.41
CA VAL A 242 -8.30 4.12 10.06
C VAL A 242 -9.65 4.77 10.33
N PHE A 243 -10.48 4.81 9.31
CA PHE A 243 -11.81 5.41 9.34
C PHE A 243 -12.87 4.35 9.06
N ASN A 244 -14.07 4.50 9.61
CA ASN A 244 -15.22 3.67 9.24
C ASN A 244 -15.82 4.10 7.90
N GLU A 245 -16.85 3.41 7.42
CA GLU A 245 -17.55 3.76 6.16
C GLU A 245 -18.18 5.16 6.17
N ALA A 246 -18.57 5.67 7.34
CA ALA A 246 -19.09 7.03 7.50
C ALA A 246 -18.00 8.11 7.43
N GLY A 247 -16.71 7.72 7.48
CA GLY A 247 -15.57 8.62 7.54
C GLY A 247 -15.19 9.05 8.96
N ALA A 248 -15.78 8.45 9.99
CA ALA A 248 -15.39 8.71 11.38
C ALA A 248 -14.12 7.94 11.74
N LEU A 249 -13.25 8.59 12.50
CA LEU A 249 -11.96 8.04 12.91
C LEU A 249 -12.17 6.89 13.92
N MET A 250 -11.58 5.74 13.63
CA MET A 250 -11.62 4.55 14.49
C MET A 250 -10.29 4.27 15.19
N HIS A 251 -9.18 4.56 14.53
CA HIS A 251 -7.83 4.28 15.05
C HIS A 251 -6.81 5.22 14.41
N VAL A 252 -5.80 5.61 15.18
CA VAL A 252 -4.60 6.32 14.71
C VAL A 252 -3.39 5.70 15.40
N GLU A 253 -2.36 5.40 14.63
CA GLU A 253 -1.11 4.92 15.18
C GLU A 253 0.07 5.45 14.36
N ASP A 254 1.10 5.88 15.08
CA ASP A 254 2.32 6.42 14.52
C ASP A 254 3.41 5.35 14.59
N PHE A 255 4.07 5.13 13.46
CA PHE A 255 5.21 4.22 13.35
C PHE A 255 6.44 5.00 12.91
N GLU A 256 7.59 4.69 13.49
CA GLU A 256 8.86 5.27 13.04
C GLU A 256 9.17 4.83 11.61
N VAL A 257 9.65 5.77 10.80
CA VAL A 257 10.17 5.45 9.46
C VAL A 257 11.57 4.87 9.66
N VAL A 258 11.66 3.54 9.60
CA VAL A 258 12.94 2.83 9.68
C VAL A 258 13.39 2.46 8.28
N ASP A 259 14.61 2.84 7.93
CA ASP A 259 15.32 2.27 6.79
C ASP A 259 15.78 0.86 7.18
N ASN A 260 15.03 -0.16 6.73
CA ASN A 260 15.40 -1.55 6.96
C ASN A 260 15.94 -2.11 5.63
N PRO A 261 17.26 -2.25 5.48
CA PRO A 261 17.91 -2.70 4.24
C PRO A 261 17.62 -4.18 3.90
#